data_AF-A0A946U662-F1
#
_entry.id   AF-A0A946U662-F1
#
_cell.length_a   1.000
_cell.length_b   1.000
_cell.length_c   1.000
_cell.angle_alpha   90.00
_cell.angle_beta   90.00
_cell.angle_gamma   90.00
#
_symmetry.space_group_name_H-M   'P 1'
#
loop_
_entity.id
_entity.type
_entity.pdbx_description
1 polymer ?
#
loop_
_entity_poly.entity_id
_entity_poly.type
_entity_poly.pdbx_seq_one_letter_code
_entity_poly.pdbx_strand_id
1 'polypeptide(L)'
;ILNREFEASIAVPDRGTIALGGLITTEFDDSITKIPILGDIPLIGRYLFSSVNKTEVQRELLVLLTPYVMTTHEDLLGETERLYKNTKLRPKDWSWSESKLRDLPDEYAPETAQ
;
A
#
# COMPACT_ATOMS: atom_id res chain seq x y z
N ILE A 1 -17.69 -0.08 -5.71
CA ILE A 1 -16.51 -0.80 -5.19
C ILE A 1 -15.52 -0.83 -6.35
N LEU A 2 -14.30 -0.33 -6.15
CA LEU A 2 -13.28 -0.30 -7.20
C LEU A 2 -12.39 -1.53 -7.03
N ASN A 3 -12.71 -2.63 -7.71
CA ASN A 3 -11.86 -3.80 -7.76
C ASN A 3 -10.70 -3.51 -8.74
N ARG A 4 -9.46 -3.64 -8.26
CA ARG A 4 -8.26 -3.49 -9.07
C ARG A 4 -7.63 -4.87 -9.22
N GLU A 5 -7.84 -5.51 -10.36
CA GLU A 5 -7.23 -6.79 -10.72
C GLU A 5 -6.17 -6.55 -11.81
N PHE A 6 -5.05 -7.25 -11.74
CA PHE A 6 -3.95 -7.15 -12.69
C PHE A 6 -3.36 -8.55 -12.91
N GLU A 7 -3.27 -8.97 -14.18
CA GLU A 7 -2.71 -10.26 -14.59
C GLU A 7 -1.47 -10.01 -15.45
N ALA A 8 -0.36 -10.67 -15.11
CA ALA A 8 0.89 -10.59 -15.84
C ALA A 8 1.63 -11.93 -15.84
N SER A 9 2.29 -12.26 -16.95
CA SER A 9 3.17 -13.42 -17.08
C SER A 9 4.63 -12.95 -17.15
N ILE A 10 5.46 -13.45 -16.23
CA ILE A 10 6.81 -12.93 -16.01
C ILE A 10 7.76 -14.12 -15.75
N ALA A 11 8.93 -14.09 -16.38
CA ALA A 11 10.03 -15.01 -16.08
C ALA A 11 11.10 -14.28 -15.26
N VAL A 12 11.39 -14.79 -14.06
CA VAL A 12 12.35 -14.20 -13.12
C VAL A 12 13.24 -15.28 -12.52
N PRO A 13 14.54 -15.00 -12.27
CA PRO A 13 15.42 -15.91 -11.56
C PRO A 13 14.99 -16.13 -10.11
N ASP A 14 15.43 -17.25 -9.52
CA ASP A 14 15.30 -17.50 -8.08
C ASP A 14 15.89 -16.34 -7.26
N ARG A 15 15.16 -15.91 -6.22
CA ARG A 15 15.50 -14.80 -5.31
C ARG A 15 15.67 -13.43 -5.98
N GLY A 16 15.31 -13.29 -7.26
CA GLY A 16 15.32 -12.01 -7.96
C GLY A 16 14.09 -11.17 -7.60
N THR A 17 14.29 -9.94 -7.11
CA THR A 17 13.18 -9.01 -6.88
C THR A 17 12.81 -8.28 -8.17
N ILE A 18 11.54 -8.30 -8.53
CA ILE A 18 11.00 -7.53 -9.67
C ILE A 18 9.87 -6.60 -9.22
N ALA A 19 9.81 -5.42 -9.84
CA ALA A 19 8.65 -4.53 -9.73
C ALA A 19 7.56 -4.97 -10.71
N LEU A 20 6.41 -5.37 -10.18
CA LEU A 20 5.24 -5.77 -10.97
C LEU A 20 4.50 -4.54 -11.51
N GLY A 21 4.53 -3.44 -10.77
CA GLY A 21 3.87 -2.20 -11.11
C GLY A 21 3.79 -1.25 -9.93
N GLY A 22 3.18 -0.10 -10.17
CA GLY A 22 2.93 0.90 -9.15
C GLY A 22 1.82 1.85 -9.56
N LEU A 23 1.31 2.60 -8.58
CA LEU A 23 0.29 3.62 -8.78
C LEU A 23 0.77 4.90 -8.12
N ILE A 24 0.78 5.98 -8.88
CA ILE A 24 0.93 7.34 -8.34
C ILE A 24 -0.43 8.01 -8.48
N THR A 25 -0.97 8.48 -7.37
CA THR A 25 -2.25 9.20 -7.33
C THR A 25 -2.01 10.58 -6.74
N THR A 26 -2.35 11.62 -7.49
CA THR A 26 -2.33 13.00 -7.01
C THR A 26 -3.76 13.48 -6.83
N GLU A 27 -4.09 13.98 -5.64
CA GLU A 27 -5.38 14.56 -5.31
C GLU A 27 -5.20 16.05 -5.02
N PHE A 28 -5.99 16.88 -5.70
CA PHE A 28 -6.01 18.32 -5.51
C PHE A 28 -7.30 18.71 -4.75
N ASP A 29 -7.15 19.33 -3.60
CA ASP A 29 -8.25 19.89 -2.81
C ASP A 29 -8.06 21.40 -2.68
N ASP A 30 -8.84 22.14 -3.49
CA ASP A 30 -8.89 23.59 -3.49
C ASP A 30 -10.11 24.05 -2.68
N SER A 31 -9.88 24.64 -1.50
CA SER A 31 -10.93 25.22 -0.67
C SER A 31 -10.82 26.74 -0.59
N ILE A 32 -11.93 27.43 -0.82
CA ILE A 32 -12.01 28.89 -0.79
C ILE A 32 -12.97 29.29 0.32
N THR A 33 -12.45 29.88 1.38
CA THR A 33 -13.23 30.46 2.47
C THR A 33 -13.28 31.97 2.28
N LYS A 34 -14.48 32.56 2.13
CA LYS A 34 -14.63 34.01 1.97
C LYS A 34 -15.82 34.55 2.74
N ILE A 35 -15.73 35.81 3.18
CA ILE A 35 -16.87 36.52 3.76
C ILE A 35 -17.84 36.91 2.63
N PRO A 36 -19.15 36.59 2.72
CA PRO A 36 -20.14 36.99 1.72
C PRO A 36 -20.15 38.51 1.51
N ILE A 37 -20.38 38.97 0.27
CA ILE A 37 -20.35 40.39 -0.18
C ILE A 37 -18.95 41.00 -0.18
N LEU A 38 -18.22 40.99 0.94
CA LEU A 38 -16.90 41.62 1.05
C LEU A 38 -15.81 40.87 0.29
N GLY A 39 -15.88 39.54 0.23
CA GLY A 39 -14.91 38.70 -0.48
C GLY A 39 -14.97 38.79 -2.01
N ASP A 40 -16.07 39.30 -2.56
CA ASP A 40 -16.30 39.43 -4.01
C ASP A 40 -15.96 40.82 -4.57
N ILE A 41 -15.50 41.75 -3.72
CA ILE A 41 -15.05 43.08 -4.14
C ILE A 41 -13.74 42.93 -4.95
N PRO A 42 -13.72 43.36 -6.23
CA PRO A 42 -12.50 43.34 -7.04
C PRO A 42 -11.41 44.23 -6.41
N LEU A 43 -10.13 43.91 -6.64
CA LEU A 43 -8.93 44.44 -5.97
C LEU A 43 -8.75 44.08 -4.48
N ILE A 44 -9.77 44.25 -3.63
CA ILE A 44 -9.58 44.27 -2.16
C ILE A 44 -10.16 43.03 -1.48
N GLY A 45 -11.33 42.57 -1.93
CA GLY A 45 -12.08 41.49 -1.32
C GLY A 45 -11.31 40.17 -1.27
N ARG A 46 -10.66 39.83 -2.39
CA ARG A 46 -9.88 38.59 -2.52
C ARG A 46 -8.59 38.60 -1.68
N TYR A 47 -7.98 39.78 -1.45
CA TYR A 47 -6.72 39.91 -0.73
C TYR A 47 -6.88 39.98 0.79
N LEU A 48 -7.97 40.55 1.29
CA LEU A 48 -8.15 40.80 2.74
C LEU A 48 -9.29 39.98 3.37
N PHE A 49 -10.27 39.51 2.57
CA PHE A 49 -11.49 38.87 3.08
C PHE A 49 -11.78 37.50 2.43
N SER A 50 -10.81 36.95 1.70
CA SER A 50 -10.85 35.58 1.19
C SER A 50 -9.56 34.84 1.54
N SER A 51 -9.69 33.57 1.87
CA SER A 51 -8.60 32.63 2.09
C SER A 51 -8.74 31.51 1.07
N VAL A 52 -7.69 31.27 0.31
CA VAL A 52 -7.60 30.15 -0.63
C VAL A 52 -6.63 29.16 -0.02
N ASN A 53 -7.12 27.99 0.35
CA ASN A 53 -6.27 26.88 0.75
C ASN A 53 -6.17 25.90 -0.42
N LYS A 54 -4.94 25.58 -0.82
CA LYS A 54 -4.67 24.58 -1.85
C LYS A 54 -3.92 23.44 -1.20
N THR A 55 -4.49 22.26 -1.24
CA THR A 55 -3.87 21.06 -0.70
C THR A 55 -3.60 20.09 -1.83
N GLU A 56 -2.35 19.65 -1.95
CA GLU A 56 -1.94 18.61 -2.89
C GLU A 56 -1.51 17.38 -2.08
N VAL A 57 -2.15 16.24 -2.34
CA VAL A 57 -1.83 14.97 -1.68
C VAL A 57 -1.37 13.98 -2.74
N GLN A 58 -0.08 13.63 -2.70
CA GLN A 58 0.49 12.58 -3.53
C GLN A 58 0.54 11.26 -2.76
N ARG A 59 0.02 10.20 -3.37
CA ARG A 59 0.06 8.84 -2.85
C ARG A 59 0.77 7.93 -3.85
N GLU A 60 1.83 7.28 -3.39
CA GLU A 60 2.64 6.36 -4.19
C GLU A 60 2.48 4.93 -3.65
N LEU A 61 2.26 3.99 -4.55
CA LEU A 61 2.19 2.56 -4.26
C LEU A 61 3.12 1.82 -5.22
N LEU A 62 3.94 0.93 -4.69
CA LEU A 62 4.83 0.06 -5.47
C LEU A 62 4.60 -1.39 -5.06
N VAL A 63 4.47 -2.27 -6.06
CA VAL A 63 4.30 -3.71 -5.86
C VAL A 63 5.57 -4.43 -6.29
N LEU A 64 6.21 -5.09 -5.34
CA LEU A 64 7.43 -5.87 -5.53
C LEU A 64 7.15 -7.35 -5.29
N LEU A 65 7.77 -8.22 -6.07
CA LEU A 65 7.70 -9.67 -5.90
C LEU A 65 9.11 -10.27 -5.95
N THR A 66 9.39 -11.17 -5.00
CA THR A 66 10.63 -11.93 -4.93
C THR A 66 10.26 -13.41 -4.83
N PRO A 67 10.45 -14.22 -5.88
CA PRO A 67 10.15 -15.63 -5.84
C PRO A 67 11.27 -16.39 -5.13
N TYR A 68 10.90 -17.46 -4.42
CA TYR A 68 11.84 -18.39 -3.79
C TYR A 68 11.54 -19.79 -4.28
N VAL A 69 12.52 -20.42 -4.93
CA VAL A 69 12.43 -21.80 -5.41
C VAL A 69 12.96 -22.73 -4.31
N MET A 70 12.09 -23.58 -3.78
CA MET A 70 12.47 -24.57 -2.77
C MET A 70 12.25 -25.97 -3.32
N THR A 71 13.26 -26.82 -3.19
CA THR A 71 13.26 -28.16 -3.80
C THR A 71 12.92 -29.25 -2.78
N THR A 72 13.14 -29.00 -1.49
CA THR A 72 12.89 -29.96 -0.41
C THR A 72 11.88 -29.41 0.59
N HIS A 73 11.19 -30.32 1.29
CA HIS A 73 10.24 -29.95 2.34
C HIS A 73 10.94 -29.33 3.56
N GLU A 74 12.15 -29.79 3.89
CA GLU A 74 12.94 -29.27 5.01
C GLU A 74 13.34 -27.80 4.78
N ASP A 75 13.73 -27.45 3.55
CA ASP A 75 14.08 -26.06 3.18
C ASP A 75 12.86 -25.12 3.33
N LEU A 76 11.67 -25.60 2.97
CA LEU A 76 10.41 -24.84 3.12
C LEU A 76 10.13 -24.50 4.58
N LEU A 77 10.30 -25.47 5.47
CA LEU A 77 10.04 -25.30 6.90
C LEU A 77 11.03 -24.32 7.54
N GLY A 78 12.33 -24.53 7.29
CA GLY A 78 13.37 -23.69 7.87
C GLY A 78 13.29 -22.22 7.42
N GLU A 79 12.99 -21.99 6.14
CA GLU A 79 12.87 -20.64 5.61
C GLU A 79 11.58 -19.94 6.06
N THR A 80 10.45 -20.66 6.14
CA THR A 80 9.18 -20.12 6.66
C THR A 80 9.31 -19.70 8.12
N GLU A 81 9.95 -20.53 8.94
CA GLU A 81 10.19 -20.23 10.36
C GLU A 81 11.08 -18.97 10.51
N ARG A 82 12.14 -18.87 9.70
CA ARG A 82 13.06 -17.72 9.69
C ARG A 82 12.36 -16.43 9.28
N LEU A 83 11.54 -16.48 8.23
CA LEU A 83 10.79 -15.32 7.73
C LEU A 83 9.76 -14.86 8.75
N TYR A 84 9.04 -15.79 9.37
CA TYR A 84 8.02 -15.47 10.38
C TYR A 84 8.63 -14.84 11.64
N LYS A 85 9.69 -15.45 12.21
CA LYS A 85 10.35 -14.94 13.43
C LYS A 85 10.94 -13.54 13.26
N ASN A 86 11.38 -13.20 12.05
CA ASN A 86 12.02 -11.92 11.76
C ASN A 86 11.05 -10.83 11.28
N THR A 87 9.77 -11.15 11.10
CA THR A 87 8.78 -10.23 10.53
C THR A 87 7.88 -9.64 11.62
N LYS A 88 7.87 -8.31 11.75
CA LYS A 88 6.98 -7.57 12.66
C LYS A 88 5.60 -7.24 12.05
N LEU A 89 5.32 -7.74 10.86
CA LEU A 89 4.07 -7.45 10.14
C LEU A 89 2.93 -8.18 10.85
N ARG A 90 1.98 -7.42 11.41
CA ARG A 90 0.79 -8.01 12.00
C ARG A 90 -0.16 -8.35 10.85
N PRO A 91 -0.84 -9.51 10.86
CA PRO A 91 -1.84 -9.85 9.85
C PRO A 91 -2.92 -8.76 9.63
N LYS A 92 -3.16 -7.92 10.64
CA LYS A 92 -4.07 -6.76 10.57
C LYS A 92 -3.58 -5.64 9.64
N ASP A 93 -2.27 -5.49 9.43
CA ASP A 93 -1.67 -4.40 8.64
C ASP A 93 -1.87 -4.62 7.12
N TRP A 94 -2.34 -5.81 6.70
CA TRP A 94 -2.65 -6.18 5.31
C TRP A 94 -4.12 -6.60 5.13
N SER A 95 -5.04 -6.02 5.92
CA SER A 95 -6.48 -6.35 5.90
C SER A 95 -7.19 -6.07 4.56
N TRP A 96 -6.53 -5.39 3.63
CA TRP A 96 -7.07 -5.01 2.33
C TRP A 96 -6.96 -6.13 1.27
N SER A 97 -6.26 -7.24 1.56
CA SER A 97 -6.12 -8.36 0.63
C SER A 97 -6.93 -9.57 1.07
N GLU A 98 -7.71 -10.11 0.14
CA GLU A 98 -8.49 -11.34 0.32
C GLU A 98 -7.67 -12.63 0.07
N SER A 99 -6.33 -12.53 0.13
CA SER A 99 -5.44 -13.67 -0.13
C SER A 99 -5.57 -14.74 0.95
N LYS A 100 -5.77 -16.00 0.53
CA LYS A 100 -5.77 -17.18 1.40
C LYS A 100 -4.41 -17.44 2.08
N LEU A 101 -3.34 -16.76 1.65
CA LEU A 101 -2.02 -16.80 2.30
C LEU A 101 -1.99 -16.08 3.67
N ARG A 102 -3.06 -15.35 4.02
CA ARG A 102 -3.25 -14.78 5.36
C ARG A 102 -3.32 -15.85 6.44
N ASP A 103 -3.87 -17.01 6.09
CA ASP A 103 -4.13 -18.12 6.99
C ASP A 103 -3.14 -19.24 6.65
N LEU A 104 -1.91 -19.15 7.18
CA LEU A 104 -0.97 -20.27 7.12
C LEU A 104 -1.65 -21.49 7.80
N PRO A 105 -1.70 -22.68 7.17
CA PRO A 105 -2.28 -23.86 7.79
C PRO A 105 -1.59 -24.12 9.13
N ASP A 106 -2.37 -24.46 10.16
CA ASP A 106 -1.88 -24.69 11.53
C ASP A 106 -0.75 -25.74 11.59
N GLU A 107 -0.68 -26.62 10.60
CA GLU A 107 0.41 -27.60 10.40
C GLU A 107 1.81 -26.96 10.29
N TYR A 108 1.88 -25.67 9.91
CA TYR A 108 3.13 -24.91 9.74
C TYR A 108 3.21 -23.66 10.61
N ALA A 109 2.18 -23.39 11.45
CA ALA A 109 2.26 -22.33 12.43
C ALA A 109 3.21 -22.78 13.55
N PRO A 110 4.23 -21.99 13.94
CA PRO A 110 5.10 -22.38 15.05
C PRO A 110 4.24 -22.56 16.29
N GLU A 111 4.30 -23.74 16.91
CA GLU A 111 3.42 -24.21 18.00
C GLU A 111 3.50 -23.38 19.30
N THR A 112 4.17 -22.23 19.27
CA THR A 112 4.42 -21.38 20.44
C THR A 112 4.47 -19.91 20.05
N ALA A 113 3.29 -19.29 19.97
CA ALA A 113 3.13 -17.89 20.33
C ALA A 113 2.52 -17.85 21.74
N GLN A 114 3.37 -17.89 22.77
CA GLN A 114 3.04 -17.53 24.16
C GLN A 114 3.60 -16.15 24.46
#